data_AF-A0A484APH5-F1
#
_entry.id   AF-A0A484APH5-F1
#
_cell.length_a   1.000
_cell.length_b   1.000
_cell.length_c   1.000
_cell.angle_alpha   90.00
_cell.angle_beta   90.00
_cell.angle_gamma   90.00
#
_symmetry.space_group_name_H-M   'P 1'
#
loop_
_entity.id
_entity.type
_entity.pdbx_description
1 polymer ?
#
loop_
_entity_poly.entity_id
_entity_poly.type
_entity_poly.pdbx_seq_one_letter_code
_entity_poly.pdbx_strand_id
1 'polypeptide(L)' 'MYSSDTSAGRIIFNTMKNWPKNVCQISDTDGVTVTFEQALTWAIRIAQFFKKQGLDHTSVIGIAAANTTYVM' A
#
# COMPACT_ATOMS: atom_id res chain seq x y z
N MET A 1 -21.34 1.83 -1.34
CA MET A 1 -21.63 0.71 -0.44
C MET A 1 -20.79 -0.48 -0.92
N TYR A 2 -19.95 -1.06 -0.07
CA TYR A 2 -19.13 -2.23 -0.44
C TYR A 2 -19.94 -3.51 -0.21
N SER A 3 -19.79 -4.50 -1.09
CA SER A 3 -20.32 -5.86 -0.86
C SER A 3 -19.52 -6.54 0.25
N SER A 4 -20.10 -7.51 0.96
CA SER A 4 -19.40 -8.39 1.90
C SER A 4 -18.19 -9.10 1.27
N ASP A 5 -18.24 -9.33 -0.04
CA ASP A 5 -17.17 -10.01 -0.78
C ASP A 5 -16.03 -9.06 -1.22
N THR A 6 -16.09 -7.80 -0.82
CA THR A 6 -15.07 -6.81 -1.20
C THR A 6 -13.81 -7.02 -0.38
N SER A 7 -12.67 -7.28 -1.04
CA SER A 7 -11.39 -7.40 -0.35
C SER A 7 -10.97 -6.08 0.32
N ALA A 8 -10.28 -6.17 1.46
CA ALA A 8 -9.71 -5.01 2.13
C ALA A 8 -8.78 -4.21 1.19
N GLY A 9 -7.98 -4.91 0.37
CA GLY A 9 -7.12 -4.28 -0.64
C GLY A 9 -7.90 -3.41 -1.65
N ARG A 10 -9.09 -3.84 -2.08
CA ARG A 10 -9.96 -3.05 -2.98
C ARG A 10 -10.46 -1.78 -2.31
N ILE A 11 -10.82 -1.86 -1.03
CA ILE A 11 -11.29 -0.70 -0.24
C ILE A 11 -10.15 0.31 -0.08
N ILE A 12 -8.99 -0.14 0.42
CA ILE A 12 -7.81 0.72 0.63
C ILE A 12 -7.37 1.37 -0.68
N PHE A 13 -7.23 0.60 -1.77
CA PHE A 13 -6.84 1.12 -3.08
C PHE A 13 -7.77 2.24 -3.56
N ASN A 14 -9.08 2.03 -3.46
CA ASN A 14 -10.07 3.02 -3.91
C ASN A 14 -10.06 4.28 -3.02
N THR A 15 -9.93 4.12 -1.70
CA THR A 15 -9.81 5.25 -0.77
C THR A 15 -8.58 6.09 -1.07
N MET A 16 -7.41 5.47 -1.22
CA MET A 16 -6.16 6.18 -1.52
C MET A 16 -6.23 6.87 -2.88
N LYS A 17 -6.83 6.22 -3.88
CA LYS A 17 -7.03 6.80 -5.21
C LYS A 17 -7.97 8.01 -5.21
N ASN A 18 -9.01 8.00 -4.36
CA ASN A 18 -9.99 9.08 -4.28
C ASN A 18 -9.45 10.32 -3.55
N TRP A 19 -8.50 10.15 -2.63
CA TRP A 19 -7.97 11.23 -1.78
C TRP A 19 -6.44 11.36 -1.89
N PRO A 20 -5.87 11.52 -3.11
CA PRO A 20 -4.43 11.33 -3.36
C PRO A 20 -3.52 12.25 -2.56
N LYS A 21 -4.00 13.44 -2.19
CA LYS A 21 -3.23 14.47 -1.46
C LYS A 21 -3.25 14.30 0.05
N ASN A 22 -4.06 13.39 0.58
CA ASN A 22 -4.10 13.15 2.02
C ASN A 22 -2.78 12.54 2.50
N VAL A 23 -2.36 12.92 3.70
CA VAL A 23 -1.20 12.33 4.36
C VAL A 23 -1.51 10.88 4.72
N CYS A 24 -0.66 9.97 4.26
CA CYS A 24 -0.68 8.55 4.55
C CYS A 24 0.11 8.23 5.81
N GLN A 25 1.33 8.77 5.89
CA GLN A 25 2.29 8.48 6.95
C GLN A 25 3.20 9.69 7.14
N ILE A 26 3.65 9.87 8.38
CA ILE A 26 4.73 10.79 8.75
C ILE A 26 5.82 9.94 9.38
N SER A 27 7.00 9.91 8.77
CA SER A 27 8.19 9.29 9.33
C SER A 27 8.99 10.36 10.05
N ASP A 28 9.01 10.31 11.39
CA ASP A 28 9.82 11.22 12.21
C ASP A 28 11.32 10.97 11.99
N THR A 29 11.71 9.69 11.92
CA THR A 29 13.11 9.28 11.72
C THR A 29 13.69 9.77 10.41
N ASP A 30 12.88 9.83 9.35
CA ASP A 30 13.32 10.26 8.02
C ASP A 30 12.98 11.73 7.75
N GLY A 31 12.17 12.38 8.59
CA GLY A 31 11.65 13.73 8.37
C GLY A 31 10.73 13.84 7.14
N VAL A 32 10.11 12.74 6.72
CA VAL A 32 9.33 12.65 5.47
C VAL A 32 7.83 12.49 5.76
N THR A 33 7.02 13.25 5.02
CA THR A 33 5.57 13.04 4.93
C THR A 33 5.23 12.38 3.60
N VAL A 34 4.49 11.27 3.66
CA VAL A 34 4.07 10.50 2.49
C VAL A 34 2.59 10.71 2.25
N THR A 35 2.19 11.01 1.01
CA THR A 35 0.78 11.12 0.61
C THR A 35 0.21 9.77 0.14
N PHE A 36 -1.11 9.65 0.07
CA PHE A 36 -1.76 8.47 -0.51
C PHE A 36 -1.31 8.21 -1.96
N GLU A 37 -1.12 9.24 -2.79
CA GLU A 37 -0.62 9.06 -4.15
C GLU A 37 0.77 8.44 -4.21
N GLN A 38 1.69 8.89 -3.35
CA GLN A 38 3.05 8.38 -3.29
C GLN A 38 3.06 6.92 -2.82
N ALA A 39 2.40 6.65 -1.69
CA ALA A 39 2.29 5.30 -1.14
C ALA A 39 1.59 4.33 -2.12
N LEU A 40 0.50 4.77 -2.77
CA LEU A 40 -0.23 3.95 -3.73
C LEU A 40 0.61 3.65 -4.97
N THR A 41 1.40 4.62 -5.44
CA THR A 41 2.33 4.42 -6.57
C THR A 41 3.36 3.35 -6.25
N TRP A 42 3.94 3.36 -5.06
CA TRP A 42 4.89 2.33 -4.62
C TRP A 42 4.22 0.96 -4.46
N ALA A 43 3.04 0.92 -3.84
CA ALA A 43 2.27 -0.31 -3.66
C ALA A 43 1.89 -0.96 -5.01
N ILE A 44 1.51 -0.17 -6.02
CA ILE A 44 1.22 -0.68 -7.38
C ILE A 44 2.47 -1.31 -7.99
N ARG A 45 3.64 -0.69 -7.86
CA ARG A 45 4.90 -1.22 -8.40
C ARG A 45 5.26 -2.56 -7.74
N ILE A 46 5.12 -2.67 -6.42
CA ILE A 46 5.34 -3.91 -5.67
C ILE A 46 4.34 -4.99 -6.10
N ALA A 47 3.05 -4.66 -6.21
CA ALA A 47 2.01 -5.61 -6.64
C ALA A 47 2.26 -6.12 -8.08
N GLN A 48 2.68 -5.25 -8.99
CA GLN A 48 3.07 -5.63 -10.35
C GLN A 48 4.31 -6.54 -10.36
N PHE A 49 5.28 -6.27 -9.49
CA PHE A 49 6.45 -7.13 -9.33
C PHE A 49 6.04 -8.53 -8.82
N PHE A 50 5.23 -8.61 -7.76
CA PHE A 50 4.73 -9.89 -7.24
C PHE A 50 3.93 -10.68 -8.27
N LYS A 51 3.08 -10.00 -9.05
CA LYS A 51 2.35 -10.64 -10.15
C LYS A 51 3.29 -11.24 -11.21
N LYS A 52 4.39 -10.56 -11.54
CA LYS A 52 5.41 -11.08 -12.48
C LYS A 52 6.16 -12.30 -11.92
N GLN A 53 6.28 -12.41 -10.60
CA GLN A 53 6.87 -13.58 -9.92
C GLN A 53 5.88 -14.76 -9.77
N GLY A 54 4.64 -14.63 -10.29
CA GLY A 54 3.63 -15.67 -10.19
C GLY A 54 2.94 -15.74 -8.82
N LEU A 55 3.12 -14.74 -7.95
CA LEU A 55 2.43 -14.68 -6.66
C LEU A 55 0.97 -14.29 -6.87
N ASP A 56 0.09 -14.91 -6.09
CA ASP A 56 -1.35 -14.72 -6.16
C ASP A 56 -1.99 -14.60 -4.77
N HIS A 57 -3.31 -14.64 -4.71
CA HIS A 57 -4.08 -14.52 -3.47
C HIS A 57 -3.92 -15.70 -2.49
N THR A 58 -3.32 -16.81 -2.91
CA THR A 58 -3.00 -17.97 -2.05
C THR A 58 -1.59 -17.89 -1.47
N SER A 59 -0.75 -17.00 -2.01
CA SER A 59 0.63 -16.80 -1.59
C SER A 59 0.72 -16.01 -0.28
N VAL A 60 1.64 -16.37 0.60
CA VAL A 60 1.93 -15.65 1.86
C VAL A 60 3.30 -14.98 1.77
N ILE A 61 3.35 -13.68 2.09
CA ILE A 61 4.57 -12.87 2.04
C ILE A 61 4.92 -12.41 3.46
N GLY A 62 6.14 -12.72 3.91
CA GLY A 62 6.70 -12.16 5.14
C GLY A 62 7.40 -10.83 4.89
N ILE A 63 7.16 -9.83 5.73
CA ILE A 63 7.86 -8.54 5.71
C ILE A 63 8.55 -8.38 7.07
N ALA A 64 9.88 -8.27 7.07
CA ALA A 64 10.69 -8.07 8.26
C ALA A 64 11.58 -6.84 8.07
N ALA A 65 11.19 -5.72 8.67
CA ALA A 65 11.90 -4.45 8.60
C ALA A 65 11.52 -3.57 9.81
N ALA A 66 12.37 -2.60 10.12
CA ALA A 66 12.02 -1.55 11.08
C ALA A 66 11.07 -0.52 10.44
N ASN A 67 10.36 0.23 11.27
CA ASN A 67 9.49 1.30 10.82
C ASN A 67 10.33 2.38 10.11
N THR A 68 9.93 2.71 8.89
CA THR A 68 10.57 3.69 7.99
C THR A 68 9.51 4.34 7.10
N THR A 69 9.91 5.30 6.27
CA THR A 69 9.06 5.86 5.19
C THR A 69 8.47 4.80 4.23
N TYR A 70 9.10 3.62 4.11
CA TYR A 70 8.69 2.57 3.16
C TYR A 70 7.96 1.39 3.82
N VAL A 71 8.10 1.26 5.14
CA VAL A 71 7.52 0.18 5.94
C VAL A 71 6.91 0.82 7.18
N MET A 72 5.57 0.80 7.25
CA MET A 72 4.81 1.31 8.40
C MET A 72 4.87 0.36 9.60
#